data_AF-A0A2D7BVP7-F1
#
_entry.id   AF-A0A2D7BVP7-F1
#
_cell.length_a   1.000
_cell.length_b   1.000
_cell.length_c   1.000
_cell.angle_alpha   90.00
_cell.angle_beta   90.00
_cell.angle_gamma   90.00
#
_symmetry.space_group_name_H-M   'P 1'
#
loop_
_entity.id
_entity.type
_entity.pdbx_description
1 polymer ?
#
loop_
_entity_poly.entity_id
_entity_poly.type
_entity_poly.pdbx_seq_one_letter_code
_entity_poly.pdbx_strand_id
1 'polypeptide(L)' 'MSSDINDRRGLYVEVRNNDVTRAVRKLKKLLNNEGMIKDMRKNEYYEKPSAKKRREKQQARKRWIKEQEKNKENW' A
#
# COMPACT_ATOMS: atom_id res chain seq x y z
N MET A 1 -33.35 -10.96 -5.14
CA MET A 1 -32.51 -11.13 -6.33
C MET A 1 -32.13 -9.75 -6.85
N SER A 2 -31.06 -9.17 -6.34
CA SER A 2 -30.30 -8.11 -7.01
C SER A 2 -28.90 -8.21 -6.40
N SER A 3 -28.06 -8.90 -7.15
CA SER A 3 -26.67 -9.20 -6.84
C SER A 3 -25.82 -8.45 -7.86
N ASP A 4 -26.02 -7.16 -7.96
CA ASP A 4 -25.29 -6.33 -8.91
C ASP A 4 -23.90 -6.07 -8.35
N ILE A 5 -22.96 -6.92 -8.78
CA ILE A 5 -21.51 -6.86 -8.49
C ILE A 5 -20.91 -5.49 -8.88
N ASN A 6 -21.60 -4.76 -9.76
CA ASN A 6 -21.17 -3.48 -10.32
C ASN A 6 -21.28 -2.27 -9.39
N ASP A 7 -21.97 -2.36 -8.24
CA ASP A 7 -22.04 -1.23 -7.29
C ASP A 7 -20.94 -1.26 -6.21
N ARG A 8 -20.06 -2.26 -6.25
CA ARG A 8 -18.87 -2.35 -5.38
C ARG A 8 -17.75 -1.45 -5.90
N ARG A 9 -17.94 -0.13 -5.80
CA ARG A 9 -16.90 0.84 -6.17
C ARG A 9 -15.76 0.83 -5.14
N GLY A 10 -14.54 0.57 -5.60
CA GLY A 10 -13.32 0.62 -4.78
C GLY A 10 -12.78 -0.74 -4.35
N LEU A 11 -11.80 -0.73 -3.43
CA LEU A 11 -11.12 -1.94 -2.96
C LEU A 11 -12.02 -2.70 -1.97
N TYR A 12 -12.53 -3.87 -2.37
CA TYR A 12 -13.41 -4.69 -1.53
C TYR A 12 -12.91 -6.14 -1.41
N VAL A 13 -13.32 -6.83 -0.35
CA VAL A 13 -13.07 -8.26 -0.14
C VAL A 13 -14.34 -8.92 0.38
N GLU A 14 -14.81 -9.97 -0.31
CA GLU A 14 -15.91 -10.81 0.16
C GLU A 14 -15.45 -11.73 1.29
N VAL A 15 -16.29 -11.87 2.32
CA VAL A 15 -16.12 -12.90 3.35
C VAL A 15 -16.65 -14.22 2.81
N ARG A 16 -15.85 -15.28 2.90
CA ARG A 16 -16.24 -16.64 2.52
C ARG A 16 -16.14 -17.56 3.75
N ASN A 17 -17.06 -18.52 3.86
CA ASN A 17 -17.06 -19.53 4.93
C ASN A 17 -17.06 -18.95 6.35
N ASN A 18 -17.68 -17.78 6.55
CA ASN A 18 -17.70 -17.04 7.82
C ASN A 18 -16.30 -16.70 8.39
N ASP A 19 -15.24 -16.76 7.58
CA ASP A 19 -13.87 -16.42 8.01
C ASP A 19 -13.58 -14.94 7.80
N VAL A 20 -14.01 -14.13 8.77
CA VAL A 20 -13.83 -12.67 8.76
C VAL A 20 -12.36 -12.30 8.94
N THR A 21 -11.62 -13.02 9.78
CA THR A 21 -10.21 -12.74 10.09
C THR A 21 -9.35 -12.79 8.83
N ARG A 22 -9.56 -13.81 7.98
CA ARG A 22 -8.84 -13.94 6.72
C ARG A 22 -9.22 -12.84 5.72
N ALA A 23 -10.51 -12.48 5.64
CA ALA A 23 -10.97 -11.40 4.78
C ALA A 23 -10.32 -10.06 5.15
N VAL A 24 -10.28 -9.73 6.44
CA VAL A 24 -9.63 -8.50 6.95
C VAL A 24 -8.14 -8.49 6.65
N ARG A 25 -7.43 -9.61 6.86
CA ARG A 25 -6.00 -9.72 6.53
C ARG A 25 -5.74 -9.53 5.03
N LYS A 26 -6.60 -10.09 4.18
CA LYS A 26 -6.52 -9.93 2.73
C LYS A 26 -6.74 -8.48 2.33
N LEU A 27 -7.77 -7.83 2.87
CA LEU A 27 -8.05 -6.42 2.62
C LEU A 27 -6.86 -5.53 3.03
N LYS A 28 -6.32 -5.73 4.23
CA LYS A 28 -5.13 -5.01 4.71
C LYS A 28 -3.92 -5.21 3.81
N LYS A 29 -3.69 -6.43 3.29
CA LYS A 29 -2.60 -6.70 2.34
C LYS A 29 -2.80 -5.94 1.03
N LEU A 30 -4.03 -5.95 0.49
CA LEU A 30 -4.36 -5.20 -0.72
C LEU A 30 -4.16 -3.68 -0.53
N LEU A 31 -4.62 -3.12 0.59
CA LEU A 31 -4.42 -1.70 0.94
C LEU A 31 -2.94 -1.31 1.04
N ASN A 32 -2.11 -2.18 1.61
CA ASN A 32 -0.68 -1.94 1.71
C ASN A 32 0.04 -2.06 0.36
N ASN A 33 -0.38 -3.00 -0.48
CA ASN A 33 0.18 -3.19 -1.82
C ASN A 33 -0.11 -1.98 -2.72
N GLU A 34 -1.33 -1.46 -2.67
CA GLU A 34 -1.75 -0.26 -3.40
C GLU A 34 -1.10 1.02 -2.86
N GLY A 35 -0.49 0.97 -1.67
CA GLY A 35 0.17 2.11 -1.04
C GLY A 35 -0.79 3.13 -0.42
N MET A 36 -2.11 2.90 -0.46
CA MET A 36 -3.13 3.81 0.07
C MET A 36 -2.85 4.27 1.50
N ILE A 37 -2.49 3.35 2.41
CA ILE A 37 -2.19 3.69 3.81
C ILE A 37 -0.97 4.63 3.92
N LYS A 38 0.03 4.46 3.04
CA LYS A 38 1.22 5.31 3.03
C LYS A 38 0.89 6.71 2.51
N ASP A 39 0.02 6.80 1.51
CA ASP A 39 -0.40 8.07 0.93
C ASP A 39 -1.33 8.85 1.86
N MET A 40 -2.25 8.16 2.55
CA MET A 40 -3.07 8.75 3.61
C MET A 40 -2.18 9.43 4.65
N ARG A 41 -1.18 8.71 5.20
CA ARG A 41 -0.24 9.26 6.18
C ARG A 41 0.59 10.44 5.65
N LYS A 42 0.95 10.40 4.37
CA LYS A 42 1.69 11.50 3.72
C LYS A 42 0.83 12.77 3.60
N ASN A 43 -0.48 12.60 3.44
CA ASN A 43 -1.43 13.67 3.20
C ASN A 43 -2.13 14.18 4.48
N GLU A 44 -1.84 13.61 5.65
CA GLU A 44 -2.40 14.06 6.93
C GLU A 44 -2.06 15.53 7.24
N TYR A 45 -0.90 16.01 6.76
CA TYR A 45 -0.43 17.37 6.97
C TYR A 45 0.17 17.94 5.69
N TYR A 46 0.15 19.27 5.56
CA TYR A 46 0.80 19.95 4.45
C TYR A 46 2.33 19.78 4.53
N GLU A 47 2.92 19.16 3.51
CA GLU A 47 4.36 19.07 3.32
C GLU A 47 4.80 20.13 2.29
N LYS A 48 5.67 21.07 2.70
CA LYS A 48 6.28 22.06 1.79
C LYS A 48 6.92 21.35 0.58
N PRO A 49 6.89 21.94 -0.62
CA PRO A 49 7.40 21.29 -1.84
C PRO A 49 8.89 20.93 -1.76
N SER A 50 9.70 21.73 -1.06
CA SER A 50 11.13 21.44 -0.82
C SER A 50 11.31 20.21 0.08
N ALA A 51 10.51 20.08 1.13
CA ALA A 51 10.53 18.92 2.02
C ALA A 51 10.10 17.65 1.28
N LYS A 52 9.04 17.74 0.46
CA LYS A 52 8.57 16.67 -0.42
C LYS A 52 9.66 16.14 -1.35
N LYS A 53 10.34 17.05 -2.08
CA LYS A 53 11.48 16.70 -2.96
C LYS A 53 12.62 16.03 -2.19
N ARG A 54 12.97 16.55 -1.01
CA ARG A 54 14.03 15.99 -0.16
C ARG A 54 13.69 14.57 0.31
N ARG A 55 12.45 14.34 0.77
CA ARG A 55 11.95 13.03 1.19
C ARG A 55 11.96 12.02 0.05
N GLU A 56 11.54 12.42 -1.15
CA GLU A 56 11.50 11.56 -2.34
C GLU A 56 12.91 11.13 -2.77
N LYS A 57 13.89 12.05 -2.80
CA LYS A 57 15.30 11.73 -3.08
C LYS A 57 15.88 10.75 -2.05
N GLN A 58 15.59 10.94 -0.77
CA GLN A 58 16.03 10.03 0.29
C GLN A 58 15.39 8.64 0.17
N GLN A 59 14.10 8.56 -0.15
CA GLN A 59 13.40 7.28 -0.35
C GLN A 59 13.96 6.52 -1.56
N ALA A 60 14.26 7.21 -2.66
CA ALA A 60 14.89 6.60 -3.84
C ALA A 60 16.27 6.02 -3.50
N ARG A 61 17.14 6.78 -2.82
CA ARG A 61 18.45 6.30 -2.37
C ARG A 61 18.33 5.07 -1.46
N LYS A 62 17.40 5.09 -0.49
CA LYS A 62 17.17 3.95 0.41
C LYS A 62 16.71 2.69 -0.34
N ARG A 63 15.84 2.83 -1.34
CA ARG A 63 15.38 1.71 -2.18
C ARG A 63 16.54 1.11 -2.97
N TRP A 64 17.35 1.95 -3.60
CA TRP A 64 18.51 1.50 -4.37
C TRP A 64 19.53 0.75 -3.50
N ILE A 65 19.88 1.29 -2.32
CA ILE A 65 20.81 0.61 -1.40
C ILE A 65 20.28 -0.77 -1.01
N LYS A 66 18.99 -0.86 -0.64
CA LYS A 66 18.35 -2.13 -0.28
C LYS A 66 18.38 -3.15 -1.42
N GLU A 67 18.21 -2.70 -2.66
CA GLU A 67 18.28 -3.55 -3.85
C GLU A 67 19.71 -4.05 -4.08
N GLN A 68 20.71 -3.19 -3.93
CA GLN A 68 22.12 -3.58 -4.03
C GLN A 68 22.51 -4.59 -2.94
N GLU A 69 22.06 -4.40 -1.70
CA GLU A 69 22.27 -5.35 -0.60
C GLU A 69 21.66 -6.72 -0.93
N LYS A 70 20.41 -6.74 -1.41
CA LYS A 70 19.74 -7.97 -1.81
C LYS A 70 20.47 -8.68 -2.96
N ASN A 71 21.00 -7.94 -3.93
CA ASN A 71 21.73 -8.53 -5.05
C ASN A 71 23.08 -9.11 -4.62
N LYS A 72 23.76 -8.51 -3.63
CA LYS A 72 24.98 -9.05 -3.03
C LYS A 72 24.74 -10.32 -2.22
N GLU A 73 23.61 -10.40 -1.52
CA GLU A 73 23.23 -11.58 -0.74
C GLU A 73 22.85 -12.77 -1.64
N ASN A 74 22.29 -12.50 -2.81
CA ASN A 74 21.90 -13.52 -3.80
C ASN A 74 23.07 -14.01 -4.68
N TRP A 75 24.28 -13.52 -4.45
CA TRP A 75 25.51 -13.94 -5.12
C TRP A 75 26.38 -14.75 -4.17
#